data_AF-A0A1Q4D4K1-F1
#
_entry.id   AF-A0A1Q4D4K1-F1
#
_cell.length_a   1.000
_cell.length_b   1.000
_cell.length_c   1.000
_cell.angle_alpha   90.00
_cell.angle_beta   90.00
_cell.angle_gamma   90.00
#
_symmetry.space_group_name_H-M   'P 1'
#
loop_
_entity.id
_entity.type
_entity.pdbx_description
1 polymer ?
#
loop_
_entity_poly.entity_id
_entity_poly.type
_entity_poly.pdbx_seq_one_letter_code
_entity_poly.pdbx_strand_id
1 'polypeptide(L)'
;MMAPSPSRARLALVAAAAALALAAAAVWIGLGTREPGTGSSTVRLEAVDEPGPAPYTASVGTDRDGVVPPADPGGERRGDSPGLYGRADGACDPDALAVALRAAGRDTVWARAQGRADGDAAAVLAALTPLVLRVDVLVDEHGWVGSADRTHRAVLQAGSAVLVDDRGVPRVRCTGGNPLAPPAAALGDDVTGTPWRWFAASTVATVTPADRPLAGFAVVDLETGGAAEVPARH
;
A
#
# COMPACT_ATOMS: atom_id res chain seq x y z
N MET A 1 52.00 7.48 -64.43
CA MET A 1 51.80 8.14 -63.12
C MET A 1 50.35 7.98 -62.74
N MET A 2 50.09 7.23 -61.67
CA MET A 2 48.77 6.77 -61.25
C MET A 2 48.26 7.70 -60.14
N ALA A 3 47.15 8.41 -60.39
CA ALA A 3 46.53 9.28 -59.39
C ALA A 3 45.74 8.44 -58.36
N PRO A 4 45.92 8.65 -57.04
CA PRO A 4 45.12 7.96 -56.04
C PRO A 4 43.70 8.52 -56.00
N SER A 5 42.73 7.60 -56.06
CA SER A 5 41.28 7.87 -56.04
C SER A 5 40.80 8.47 -54.70
N PRO A 6 39.95 9.53 -54.70
CA PRO A 6 39.52 10.23 -53.48
C PRO A 6 38.33 9.58 -52.74
N SER A 7 37.96 8.34 -53.06
CA SER A 7 36.72 7.73 -52.54
C SER A 7 36.83 7.11 -51.14
N ARG A 8 38.00 6.61 -50.75
CA ARG A 8 38.15 5.82 -49.51
C ARG A 8 38.16 6.67 -48.23
N ALA A 9 38.71 7.88 -48.29
CA ALA A 9 38.81 8.77 -47.13
C ALA A 9 37.45 9.36 -46.73
N ARG A 10 36.59 9.68 -47.71
CA ARG A 10 35.25 10.23 -47.46
C ARG A 10 34.30 9.18 -46.86
N LEU A 11 34.40 7.92 -47.32
CA LEU A 11 33.63 6.80 -46.78
C LEU A 11 34.02 6.47 -45.33
N ALA A 12 35.31 6.55 -44.99
CA ALA A 12 35.79 6.32 -43.62
C ALA A 12 35.30 7.37 -42.62
N LEU A 13 35.25 8.65 -43.03
CA LEU A 13 34.73 9.75 -42.18
C LEU A 13 33.23 9.65 -41.92
N VAL A 14 32.44 9.25 -42.93
CA VAL A 14 30.99 9.06 -42.77
C VAL A 14 30.67 7.86 -41.86
N ALA A 15 31.44 6.77 -41.98
CA ALA A 15 31.28 5.60 -41.11
C ALA A 15 31.63 5.90 -39.64
N ALA A 16 32.68 6.68 -39.40
CA ALA A 16 33.06 7.10 -38.05
C ALA A 16 32.01 8.01 -37.40
N ALA A 17 31.41 8.93 -38.15
CA ALA A 17 30.34 9.80 -37.67
C ALA A 17 29.05 9.03 -37.33
N ALA A 18 28.69 8.03 -38.15
CA ALA A 18 27.53 7.17 -37.89
C ALA A 18 27.72 6.27 -36.64
N ALA A 19 28.93 5.76 -36.41
CA ALA A 19 29.25 4.96 -35.23
C ALA A 19 29.20 5.79 -33.93
N LEU A 20 29.66 7.04 -33.97
CA LEU A 20 29.57 7.98 -32.84
C LEU A 20 28.11 8.38 -32.54
N ALA A 21 27.28 8.57 -33.56
CA ALA A 21 25.85 8.86 -33.38
C ALA A 21 25.07 7.68 -32.77
N LEU A 22 25.39 6.44 -33.17
CA LEU A 22 24.79 5.23 -32.59
C LEU A 22 25.27 4.97 -31.16
N ALA A 23 26.53 5.26 -30.85
CA ALA A 23 27.05 5.17 -29.48
C ALA A 23 26.39 6.22 -28.56
N ALA A 24 26.15 7.44 -29.05
CA ALA A 24 25.42 8.46 -28.30
C ALA A 24 23.95 8.06 -28.07
N ALA A 25 23.27 7.48 -29.06
CA ALA A 25 21.90 6.98 -28.91
C ALA A 25 21.79 5.78 -27.95
N ALA A 26 22.78 4.88 -27.94
CA ALA A 26 22.81 3.75 -27.01
C ALA A 26 23.05 4.19 -25.56
N VAL A 27 23.83 5.27 -25.34
CA VAL A 27 24.00 5.88 -24.01
C VAL A 27 22.73 6.60 -23.55
N TRP A 28 21.94 7.18 -24.45
CA TRP A 28 20.62 7.76 -24.11
C TRP A 28 19.54 6.73 -23.80
N ILE A 29 19.62 5.52 -24.37
CA ILE A 29 18.64 4.43 -24.11
C ILE A 29 19.06 3.59 -22.88
N GLY A 30 20.37 3.43 -22.62
CA GLY A 30 20.89 2.69 -21.47
C GLY A 30 20.91 3.49 -20.16
N LEU A 31 20.88 4.82 -20.24
CA LEU A 31 20.70 5.71 -19.11
C LEU A 31 19.22 6.05 -18.94
N GLY A 32 18.38 5.01 -18.88
CA GLY A 32 17.04 5.14 -18.33
C GLY A 32 17.18 5.84 -17.00
N THR A 33 16.67 7.07 -16.93
CA THR A 33 16.46 7.80 -15.69
C THR A 33 15.57 6.89 -14.85
N ARG A 34 16.20 6.06 -14.01
CA ARG A 34 15.62 5.75 -12.71
C ARG A 34 15.46 7.12 -12.09
N GLU A 35 14.27 7.70 -12.23
CA GLU A 35 13.87 8.73 -11.31
C GLU A 35 14.09 8.11 -9.94
N PRO A 36 15.03 8.63 -9.13
CA PRO A 36 15.00 8.30 -7.72
C PRO A 36 13.63 8.81 -7.30
N GLY A 37 12.70 7.89 -7.04
CA GLY A 37 11.49 8.25 -6.35
C GLY A 37 11.97 8.88 -5.05
N THR A 38 11.97 10.20 -4.99
CA THR A 38 12.05 10.94 -3.74
C THR A 38 10.72 10.66 -3.06
N GLY A 39 10.58 9.43 -2.56
CA GLY A 39 9.56 9.08 -1.60
C GLY A 39 9.75 10.09 -0.50
N SER A 40 8.75 10.93 -0.30
CA SER A 40 8.73 11.86 0.81
C SER A 40 9.08 11.06 2.07
N SER A 41 10.13 11.48 2.76
CA SER A 41 10.54 10.89 4.05
C SER A 41 9.46 11.08 5.11
N THR A 42 8.44 11.87 4.81
CA THR A 42 7.31 12.19 5.65
C THR A 42 6.32 11.04 5.73
N VAL A 43 5.95 10.68 6.95
CA VAL A 43 4.87 9.75 7.26
C VAL A 43 3.64 10.54 7.71
N ARG A 44 2.47 10.20 7.19
CA ARG A 44 1.20 10.84 7.55
C ARG A 44 0.52 10.05 8.67
N LEU A 45 0.02 10.74 9.69
CA LEU A 45 -0.92 10.17 10.64
C LEU A 45 -2.32 10.21 10.03
N GLU A 46 -2.97 9.05 9.95
CA GLU A 46 -4.33 8.91 9.45
C GLU A 46 -5.22 8.37 10.57
N ALA A 47 -6.00 9.28 11.15
CA ALA A 47 -6.89 8.98 12.26
C ALA A 47 -8.12 8.19 11.81
N VAL A 48 -8.82 7.60 12.78
CA VAL A 48 -10.14 6.99 12.55
C VAL A 48 -11.12 8.02 12.01
N ASP A 49 -12.04 7.57 11.15
CA ASP A 49 -13.09 8.37 10.49
C ASP A 49 -12.60 9.48 9.55
N GLU A 50 -11.28 9.67 9.41
CA GLU A 50 -10.70 10.57 8.42
C GLU A 50 -10.51 9.84 7.08
N PRO A 51 -11.12 10.27 5.96
CA PRO A 51 -10.93 9.58 4.67
C PRO A 51 -9.49 9.56 4.14
N GLY A 52 -8.59 10.38 4.72
CA GLY A 52 -7.22 10.51 4.23
C GLY A 52 -7.12 11.26 2.89
N PRO A 53 -5.89 11.45 2.37
CA PRO A 53 -5.70 12.06 1.07
C PRO A 53 -6.06 11.10 -0.05
N ALA A 54 -6.75 11.62 -1.08
CA ALA A 54 -6.97 10.92 -2.35
C ALA A 54 -7.67 9.54 -2.20
N PRO A 55 -8.88 9.48 -1.61
CA PRO A 55 -9.61 8.23 -1.46
C PRO A 55 -10.04 7.66 -2.81
N TYR A 56 -10.01 6.33 -2.90
CA TYR A 56 -10.48 5.59 -4.07
C TYR A 56 -12.00 5.57 -4.18
N THR A 57 -12.70 5.54 -3.05
CA THR A 57 -14.17 5.53 -2.95
C THR A 57 -14.64 6.33 -1.74
N ALA A 58 -15.95 6.51 -1.59
CA ALA A 58 -16.50 6.82 -0.26
C ALA A 58 -16.25 5.65 0.70
N SER A 59 -16.39 5.88 2.00
CA SER A 59 -16.25 4.83 3.01
C SER A 59 -17.22 3.68 2.75
N VAL A 60 -16.72 2.45 2.89
CA VAL A 60 -17.48 1.19 2.82
C VAL A 60 -17.46 0.43 4.15
N GLY A 61 -17.11 1.14 5.22
CA GLY A 61 -16.89 0.58 6.53
C GLY A 61 -17.05 1.62 7.62
N THR A 62 -16.88 1.19 8.86
CA THR A 62 -16.95 2.06 10.03
C THR A 62 -15.75 1.77 10.92
N ASP A 63 -14.92 2.78 11.11
CA ASP A 63 -13.83 2.74 12.07
C ASP A 63 -14.40 2.67 13.49
N ARG A 64 -13.57 2.32 14.46
CA ARG A 64 -13.95 2.25 15.88
C ARG A 64 -13.11 3.24 16.67
N ASP A 65 -13.74 4.31 17.11
CA ASP A 65 -13.12 5.25 18.04
C ASP A 65 -12.90 4.64 19.43
N GLY A 66 -11.94 5.18 20.18
CA GLY A 66 -11.68 4.80 21.56
C GLY A 66 -11.02 3.43 21.73
N VAL A 67 -10.56 2.78 20.66
CA VAL A 67 -9.79 1.54 20.75
C VAL A 67 -8.47 1.82 21.47
N VAL A 68 -8.35 1.30 22.68
CA VAL A 68 -7.13 1.42 23.49
C VAL A 68 -6.14 0.34 23.06
N PRO A 69 -4.92 0.70 22.63
CA PRO A 69 -3.91 -0.29 22.29
C PRO A 69 -3.54 -1.20 23.47
N PRO A 70 -3.14 -2.46 23.23
CA PRO A 70 -2.58 -3.32 24.27
C PRO A 70 -1.31 -2.72 24.88
N ALA A 71 -0.88 -3.25 26.04
CA ALA A 71 0.24 -2.70 26.81
C ALA A 71 1.59 -2.69 26.09
N ASP A 72 1.79 -3.61 25.14
CA ASP A 72 2.95 -3.65 24.24
C ASP A 72 2.46 -3.65 22.78
N PRO A 73 2.14 -2.48 22.22
CA PRO A 73 1.48 -2.40 20.91
C PRO A 73 2.46 -2.28 19.73
N GLY A 74 3.71 -1.86 19.94
CA GLY A 74 4.64 -1.46 18.87
C GLY A 74 5.51 -2.60 18.32
N GLY A 75 6.46 -2.24 17.45
CA GLY A 75 7.44 -3.20 16.89
C GLY A 75 6.87 -4.10 15.80
N GLU A 76 7.64 -5.12 15.41
CA GLU A 76 7.19 -6.07 14.39
C GLU A 76 6.16 -7.05 14.98
N ARG A 77 5.00 -7.16 14.33
CA ARG A 77 3.92 -8.06 14.70
C ARG A 77 3.61 -9.00 13.54
N ARG A 78 3.65 -10.30 13.78
CA ARG A 78 3.17 -11.27 12.78
C ARG A 78 1.66 -11.16 12.65
N GLY A 79 1.13 -11.37 11.45
CA GLY A 79 -0.30 -11.28 11.15
C GLY A 79 -1.18 -12.27 11.93
N ASP A 80 -0.59 -13.31 12.51
CA ASP A 80 -1.25 -14.29 13.38
C ASP A 80 -1.15 -13.96 14.89
N SER A 81 -0.58 -12.80 15.25
CA SER A 81 -0.41 -12.39 16.64
C SER A 81 -1.79 -12.24 17.33
N PRO A 82 -2.06 -12.97 18.43
CA PRO A 82 -3.35 -12.91 19.10
C PRO A 82 -3.71 -11.49 19.56
N GLY A 83 -4.91 -11.05 19.21
CA GLY A 83 -5.40 -9.73 19.59
C GLY A 83 -4.74 -8.56 18.87
N LEU A 84 -3.93 -8.79 17.83
CA LEU A 84 -3.49 -7.73 16.89
C LEU A 84 -4.70 -7.03 16.26
N TYR A 85 -5.73 -7.81 15.97
CA TYR A 85 -6.98 -7.36 15.39
C TYR A 85 -8.14 -7.45 16.39
N GLY A 86 -9.14 -6.63 16.13
CA GLY A 86 -10.46 -6.73 16.71
C GLY A 86 -11.50 -7.08 15.65
N ARG A 87 -12.68 -7.50 16.11
CA ARG A 87 -13.90 -7.54 15.31
C ARG A 87 -14.88 -6.49 15.79
N ALA A 88 -15.63 -5.94 14.84
CA ALA A 88 -16.75 -5.08 15.12
C ALA A 88 -17.73 -5.12 13.96
N ASP A 89 -19.02 -5.00 14.23
CA ASP A 89 -20.03 -5.01 13.18
C ASP A 89 -19.85 -3.80 12.24
N GLY A 90 -20.03 -4.02 10.94
CA GLY A 90 -19.87 -2.96 9.93
C GLY A 90 -18.44 -2.46 9.72
N ALA A 91 -17.41 -3.15 10.22
CA ALA A 91 -16.02 -2.73 10.05
C ALA A 91 -15.68 -2.48 8.56
N CYS A 92 -15.95 -3.44 7.67
CA CYS A 92 -15.69 -3.25 6.24
C CYS A 92 -16.55 -4.17 5.37
N ASP A 93 -17.07 -3.63 4.26
CA ASP A 93 -17.81 -4.38 3.24
C ASP A 93 -17.01 -4.50 1.93
N PRO A 94 -16.38 -5.67 1.67
CA PRO A 94 -15.59 -5.89 0.45
C PRO A 94 -16.46 -5.91 -0.83
N ASP A 95 -17.73 -6.32 -0.74
CA ASP A 95 -18.62 -6.38 -1.90
C ASP A 95 -19.08 -4.97 -2.28
N ALA A 96 -19.41 -4.14 -1.30
CA ALA A 96 -19.71 -2.72 -1.52
C ALA A 96 -18.50 -1.98 -2.13
N LEU A 97 -17.28 -2.28 -1.66
CA LEU A 97 -16.07 -1.69 -2.23
C LEU A 97 -15.86 -2.11 -3.69
N ALA A 98 -16.06 -3.40 -4.02
CA ALA A 98 -15.97 -3.87 -5.39
C ALA A 98 -16.98 -3.16 -6.31
N VAL A 99 -18.22 -2.96 -5.85
CA VAL A 99 -19.25 -2.22 -6.58
C VAL A 99 -18.84 -0.76 -6.77
N ALA A 100 -18.35 -0.10 -5.72
CA ALA A 100 -17.94 1.30 -5.77
C ALA A 100 -16.75 1.53 -6.72
N LEU A 101 -15.74 0.66 -6.70
CA LEU A 101 -14.59 0.73 -7.60
C LEU A 101 -14.99 0.58 -9.07
N ARG A 102 -15.90 -0.35 -9.36
CA ARG A 102 -16.43 -0.54 -10.72
C ARG A 102 -17.26 0.64 -11.19
N ALA A 103 -18.15 1.15 -10.35
CA ALA A 103 -18.95 2.33 -10.66
C ALA A 103 -18.07 3.56 -10.95
N ALA A 104 -16.93 3.67 -10.27
CA ALA A 104 -15.95 4.73 -10.49
C ALA A 104 -14.99 4.49 -11.68
N GLY A 105 -15.03 3.31 -12.31
CA GLY A 105 -14.08 2.92 -13.36
C GLY A 105 -12.63 2.77 -12.87
N ARG A 106 -12.44 2.50 -11.58
CA ARG A 106 -11.12 2.43 -10.89
C ARG A 106 -10.67 1.01 -10.57
N ASP A 107 -11.49 0.02 -10.89
CA ASP A 107 -11.28 -1.40 -10.59
C ASP A 107 -9.88 -1.90 -11.01
N THR A 108 -9.53 -1.78 -12.29
CA THR A 108 -8.26 -2.31 -12.81
C THR A 108 -7.03 -1.60 -12.22
N VAL A 109 -7.11 -0.29 -11.98
CA VAL A 109 -5.97 0.45 -11.42
C VAL A 109 -5.79 0.16 -9.92
N TRP A 110 -6.90 0.06 -9.18
CA TRP A 110 -6.90 -0.41 -7.80
C TRP A 110 -6.30 -1.81 -7.67
N ALA A 111 -6.67 -2.73 -8.56
CA ALA A 111 -6.13 -4.09 -8.56
C ALA A 111 -4.61 -4.12 -8.86
N ARG A 112 -4.14 -3.22 -9.74
CA ARG A 112 -2.70 -3.06 -9.99
C ARG A 112 -1.94 -2.53 -8.78
N ALA A 113 -2.51 -1.60 -8.03
CA ALA A 113 -1.93 -1.14 -6.77
C ALA A 113 -1.83 -2.27 -5.72
N GLN A 114 -2.72 -3.27 -5.79
CA GLN A 114 -2.61 -4.53 -5.03
C GLN A 114 -1.61 -5.55 -5.62
N GLY A 115 -0.88 -5.20 -6.68
CA GLY A 115 0.06 -6.09 -7.36
C GLY A 115 -0.59 -7.10 -8.32
N ARG A 116 -1.85 -6.89 -8.73
CA ARG A 116 -2.56 -7.77 -9.67
C ARG A 116 -2.71 -7.10 -11.04
N ALA A 117 -1.74 -7.34 -11.92
CA ALA A 117 -1.63 -6.68 -13.24
C ALA A 117 -2.87 -6.85 -14.15
N ASP A 118 -3.43 -8.05 -14.16
CA ASP A 118 -4.61 -8.46 -14.94
C ASP A 118 -5.87 -8.62 -14.05
N GLY A 119 -5.83 -8.07 -12.84
CA GLY A 119 -6.80 -8.37 -11.78
C GLY A 119 -8.11 -7.59 -11.89
N ASP A 120 -9.18 -8.24 -11.44
CA ASP A 120 -10.44 -7.65 -11.03
C ASP A 120 -10.39 -7.45 -9.50
N ALA A 121 -10.66 -6.24 -9.03
CA ALA A 121 -10.68 -5.86 -7.63
C ALA A 121 -11.63 -6.76 -6.83
N ALA A 122 -12.76 -7.19 -7.40
CA ALA A 122 -13.66 -8.08 -6.67
C ALA A 122 -13.03 -9.43 -6.35
N ALA A 123 -12.22 -9.99 -7.26
CA ALA A 123 -11.53 -11.24 -7.00
C ALA A 123 -10.47 -11.08 -5.88
N VAL A 124 -9.83 -9.91 -5.80
CA VAL A 124 -8.91 -9.60 -4.70
C VAL A 124 -9.68 -9.43 -3.40
N LEU A 125 -10.73 -8.61 -3.39
CA LEU A 125 -11.53 -8.27 -2.21
C LEU A 125 -12.27 -9.47 -1.63
N ALA A 126 -12.70 -10.42 -2.45
CA ALA A 126 -13.36 -11.64 -2.01
C ALA A 126 -12.48 -12.49 -1.08
N ALA A 127 -11.15 -12.43 -1.25
CA ALA A 127 -10.17 -13.16 -0.47
C ALA A 127 -9.68 -12.41 0.79
N LEU A 128 -10.26 -11.24 1.12
CA LEU A 128 -9.80 -10.43 2.26
C LEU A 128 -10.80 -10.42 3.41
N THR A 129 -10.30 -10.57 4.63
CA THR A 129 -11.11 -10.59 5.85
C THR A 129 -11.28 -9.19 6.45
N PRO A 130 -12.52 -8.74 6.71
CA PRO A 130 -12.78 -7.50 7.45
C PRO A 130 -12.36 -7.60 8.92
N LEU A 131 -11.49 -6.70 9.36
CA LEU A 131 -10.98 -6.62 10.74
C LEU A 131 -10.78 -5.15 11.16
N VAL A 132 -10.55 -4.92 12.44
CA VAL A 132 -10.20 -3.61 12.99
C VAL A 132 -8.81 -3.66 13.62
N LEU A 133 -7.95 -2.68 13.34
CA LEU A 133 -6.63 -2.60 13.97
C LEU A 133 -6.76 -2.32 15.48
N ARG A 134 -5.99 -3.03 16.32
CA ARG A 134 -5.89 -2.71 17.76
C ARG A 134 -4.59 -2.00 18.15
N VAL A 135 -3.72 -1.76 17.19
CA VAL A 135 -2.46 -1.04 17.36
C VAL A 135 -2.31 -0.03 16.22
N ASP A 136 -1.49 0.98 16.43
CA ASP A 136 -1.14 1.93 15.38
C ASP A 136 -0.19 1.23 14.39
N VAL A 137 -0.51 1.19 13.10
CA VAL A 137 0.26 0.41 12.10
C VAL A 137 0.83 1.31 11.02
N LEU A 138 2.13 1.19 10.79
CA LEU A 138 2.82 1.78 9.64
C LEU A 138 2.56 0.97 8.36
N VAL A 139 2.11 1.64 7.31
CA VAL A 139 1.80 1.08 6.00
C VAL A 139 2.30 2.00 4.88
N ASP A 140 2.47 1.43 3.69
CA ASP A 140 2.45 2.20 2.45
C ASP A 140 1.00 2.22 1.94
N GLU A 141 0.41 3.40 1.78
CA GLU A 141 -0.95 3.60 1.31
C GLU A 141 -0.97 4.17 -0.10
N HIS A 142 -1.83 3.63 -0.95
CA HIS A 142 -1.99 4.07 -2.33
C HIS A 142 -3.23 4.97 -2.44
N GLY A 143 -3.00 6.27 -2.68
CA GLY A 143 -4.01 7.27 -3.00
C GLY A 143 -4.28 7.41 -4.50
N TRP A 144 -5.53 7.69 -4.87
CA TRP A 144 -5.93 7.93 -6.26
C TRP A 144 -6.03 9.42 -6.59
N VAL A 145 -5.08 9.96 -7.37
CA VAL A 145 -5.10 11.36 -7.78
C VAL A 145 -5.40 11.45 -9.28
N GLY A 146 -6.69 11.58 -9.61
CA GLY A 146 -7.18 11.83 -10.97
C GLY A 146 -7.03 10.62 -11.90
N SER A 147 -5.80 10.33 -12.32
CA SER A 147 -5.43 9.23 -13.24
C SER A 147 -4.20 8.42 -12.78
N ALA A 148 -3.59 8.78 -11.65
CA ALA A 148 -2.37 8.15 -11.17
C ALA A 148 -2.48 7.76 -9.70
N ASP A 149 -1.92 6.58 -9.40
CA ASP A 149 -1.67 6.14 -8.04
C ASP A 149 -0.48 6.89 -7.46
N ARG A 150 -0.66 7.41 -6.25
CA ARG A 150 0.45 7.90 -5.43
C ARG A 150 0.56 7.05 -4.20
N THR A 151 1.77 6.55 -3.97
CA THR A 151 2.09 5.84 -2.73
C THR A 151 2.64 6.85 -1.73
N HIS A 152 2.14 6.82 -0.50
CA HIS A 152 2.70 7.56 0.62
C HIS A 152 2.75 6.66 1.85
N ARG A 153 3.67 6.96 2.78
CA ARG A 153 3.70 6.26 4.07
C ARG A 153 2.67 6.84 5.01
N ALA A 154 1.95 5.98 5.71
CA ALA A 154 0.94 6.35 6.69
C ALA A 154 1.08 5.53 7.97
N VAL A 155 0.76 6.13 9.11
CA VAL A 155 0.41 5.39 10.33
C VAL A 155 -1.10 5.43 10.46
N LEU A 156 -1.72 4.25 10.39
CA LEU A 156 -3.15 4.07 10.64
C LEU A 156 -3.37 3.97 12.14
N GLN A 157 -4.28 4.77 12.68
CA GLN A 157 -4.65 4.73 14.09
C GLN A 157 -5.31 3.38 14.47
N ALA A 158 -5.02 2.87 15.67
CA ALA A 158 -5.81 1.80 16.29
C ALA A 158 -7.31 2.15 16.28
N GLY A 159 -8.13 1.24 15.78
CA GLY A 159 -9.54 1.49 15.48
C GLY A 159 -9.85 1.60 14.00
N SER A 160 -8.83 1.76 13.14
CA SER A 160 -9.03 1.77 11.69
C SER A 160 -9.55 0.41 11.21
N ALA A 161 -10.61 0.43 10.43
CA ALA A 161 -11.15 -0.74 9.76
C ALA A 161 -10.35 -1.05 8.50
N VAL A 162 -9.99 -2.32 8.34
CA VAL A 162 -9.12 -2.81 7.28
C VAL A 162 -9.64 -4.13 6.69
N LEU A 163 -9.28 -4.38 5.43
CA LEU A 163 -9.35 -5.72 4.86
C LEU A 163 -7.95 -6.36 4.91
N VAL A 164 -7.89 -7.59 5.38
CA VAL A 164 -6.64 -8.30 5.71
C VAL A 164 -6.52 -9.56 4.87
N ASP A 165 -5.32 -9.86 4.35
CA ASP A 165 -5.11 -11.09 3.59
C ASP A 165 -5.07 -12.36 4.47
N ASP A 166 -5.01 -13.52 3.83
CA ASP A 166 -4.98 -14.83 4.50
C ASP A 166 -3.74 -15.08 5.38
N ARG A 167 -2.77 -14.17 5.40
CA ARG A 167 -1.58 -14.21 6.27
C ARG A 167 -1.54 -13.08 7.28
N GLY A 168 -2.63 -12.33 7.41
CA GLY A 168 -2.77 -11.30 8.41
C GLY A 168 -2.06 -10.01 8.07
N VAL A 169 -1.85 -9.67 6.79
CA VAL A 169 -1.30 -8.36 6.40
C VAL A 169 -2.45 -7.44 5.97
N PRO A 170 -2.56 -6.20 6.51
CA PRO A 170 -3.54 -5.23 6.04
C PRO A 170 -3.32 -4.90 4.56
N ARG A 171 -4.38 -5.00 3.77
CA ARG A 171 -4.37 -4.77 2.32
C ARG A 171 -5.24 -3.61 1.89
N VAL A 172 -6.22 -3.20 2.68
CA VAL A 172 -7.13 -2.10 2.33
C VAL A 172 -7.48 -1.31 3.56
N ARG A 173 -7.50 0.02 3.45
CA ARG A 173 -8.12 0.92 4.43
C ARG A 173 -9.56 1.23 4.02
N CYS A 174 -10.52 0.92 4.88
CA CYS A 174 -11.94 0.90 4.51
C CYS A 174 -12.58 2.29 4.36
N THR A 175 -12.05 3.28 5.07
CA THR A 175 -12.54 4.66 5.09
C THR A 175 -12.43 5.36 3.73
N GLY A 176 -11.40 5.02 2.95
CA GLY A 176 -11.18 5.56 1.59
C GLY A 176 -11.10 4.51 0.48
N GLY A 177 -11.19 3.22 0.82
CA GLY A 177 -11.02 2.11 -0.13
C GLY A 177 -9.59 1.99 -0.66
N ASN A 178 -8.61 2.56 0.04
CA ASN A 178 -7.23 2.67 -0.44
C ASN A 178 -6.48 1.34 -0.31
N PRO A 179 -5.79 0.87 -1.37
CA PRO A 179 -4.86 -0.25 -1.27
C PRO A 179 -3.72 0.06 -0.30
N LEU A 180 -3.31 -0.96 0.46
CA LEU A 180 -2.22 -0.92 1.42
C LEU A 180 -1.14 -1.95 1.03
N ALA A 181 0.10 -1.60 1.32
CA ALA A 181 1.26 -2.47 1.20
C ALA A 181 2.11 -2.42 2.49
N PRO A 182 2.91 -3.46 2.76
CA PRO A 182 3.93 -3.39 3.81
C PRO A 182 4.85 -2.19 3.58
N PRO A 183 5.26 -1.48 4.64
CA PRO A 183 6.02 -0.26 4.49
C PRO A 183 7.44 -0.54 3.95
N ALA A 184 7.85 0.20 2.91
CA ALA A 184 9.18 0.05 2.31
C ALA A 184 10.33 0.56 3.20
N ALA A 185 10.02 1.33 4.25
CA ALA A 185 11.00 1.88 5.19
C ALA A 185 10.38 2.01 6.59
N ALA A 186 11.24 2.07 7.62
CA ALA A 186 10.82 2.38 8.98
C ALA A 186 10.17 3.77 9.09
N LEU A 187 9.46 4.03 10.20
CA LEU A 187 8.72 5.27 10.45
C LEU A 187 9.58 6.53 10.20
N GLY A 188 10.80 6.57 10.77
CA GLY A 188 11.63 7.77 10.77
C GLY A 188 11.10 8.84 11.73
N ASP A 189 11.68 10.05 11.67
CA ASP A 189 11.36 11.14 12.60
C ASP A 189 10.37 12.16 12.03
N ASP A 190 10.12 12.13 10.71
CA ASP A 190 9.30 13.11 10.01
C ASP A 190 7.85 12.62 9.91
N VAL A 191 7.03 13.02 10.89
CA VAL A 191 5.62 12.66 11.00
C VAL A 191 4.75 13.91 10.88
N THR A 192 3.68 13.83 10.09
CA THR A 192 2.73 14.93 9.85
C THR A 192 1.29 14.50 10.10
N GLY A 193 0.39 15.47 10.27
CA GLY A 193 -1.01 15.23 10.64
C GLY A 193 -1.25 15.47 12.12
N THR A 194 -2.48 15.25 12.56
CA THR A 194 -2.88 15.47 13.96
C THR A 194 -2.70 14.19 14.74
N PRO A 195 -1.82 14.15 15.77
CA PRO A 195 -1.71 12.96 16.61
C PRO A 195 -2.95 12.79 17.48
N TRP A 196 -3.46 11.56 17.59
CA TRP A 196 -4.47 11.20 18.57
C TRP A 196 -3.87 11.15 19.98
N ARG A 197 -4.75 11.13 20.99
CA ARG A 197 -4.38 11.19 22.42
C ARG A 197 -3.27 10.21 22.82
N TRP A 198 -3.23 9.03 22.20
CA TRP A 198 -2.34 7.94 22.58
C TRP A 198 -1.24 7.65 21.55
N PHE A 199 -1.11 8.50 20.54
CA PHE A 199 -0.05 8.33 19.55
C PHE A 199 1.33 8.46 20.21
N ALA A 200 2.18 7.46 20.00
CA ALA A 200 3.60 7.55 20.25
C ALA A 200 4.39 6.82 19.16
N ALA A 201 5.41 7.48 18.61
CA ALA A 201 6.22 6.91 17.52
C ALA A 201 6.91 5.59 17.92
N SER A 202 7.28 5.45 19.20
CA SER A 202 7.88 4.23 19.75
C SER A 202 6.91 3.04 19.85
N THR A 203 5.61 3.28 19.74
CA THR A 203 4.55 2.27 19.86
C THR A 203 3.88 1.95 18.53
N VAL A 204 4.40 2.46 17.42
CA VAL A 204 3.93 2.12 16.08
C VAL A 204 4.42 0.70 15.71
N ALA A 205 3.51 -0.11 15.20
CA ALA A 205 3.79 -1.45 14.74
C ALA A 205 4.00 -1.53 13.23
N THR A 206 4.73 -2.55 12.80
CA THR A 206 4.70 -3.05 11.42
C THR A 206 4.12 -4.46 11.44
N VAL A 207 3.34 -4.81 10.42
CA VAL A 207 2.74 -6.14 10.31
C VAL A 207 3.50 -6.98 9.28
N THR A 208 3.99 -8.14 9.70
CA THR A 208 4.63 -9.14 8.83
C THR A 208 3.70 -10.32 8.58
N PRO A 209 3.78 -10.98 7.42
CA PRO A 209 2.92 -12.12 7.11
C PRO A 209 3.18 -13.28 8.07
N ALA A 210 2.12 -14.02 8.41
CA ALA A 210 2.24 -15.32 9.05
C ALA A 210 2.97 -16.33 8.14
N ASP A 211 3.59 -17.35 8.73
CA ASP A 211 4.37 -18.37 8.00
C ASP A 211 3.52 -19.16 7.00
N ARG A 212 2.22 -19.28 7.27
CA ARG A 212 1.24 -20.03 6.46
C ARG A 212 -0.10 -19.30 6.42
N PRO A 213 -0.94 -19.54 5.40
CA PRO A 213 -2.32 -19.08 5.39
C PRO A 213 -3.07 -19.52 6.65
N LEU A 214 -3.83 -18.60 7.22
CA LEU A 214 -4.63 -18.76 8.43
C LEU A 214 -6.01 -19.28 8.06
N ALA A 215 -6.58 -20.16 8.88
CA ALA A 215 -7.99 -20.53 8.76
C ALA A 215 -8.92 -19.52 9.46
N GLY A 216 -8.37 -18.74 10.39
CA GLY A 216 -9.09 -17.75 11.18
C GLY A 216 -8.13 -16.88 11.99
N PHE A 217 -8.65 -15.74 12.42
CA PHE A 217 -7.95 -14.74 13.22
C PHE A 217 -8.42 -14.81 14.66
N ALA A 218 -7.47 -14.92 15.61
CA ALA A 218 -7.74 -14.74 17.03
C ALA A 218 -7.85 -13.24 17.35
N VAL A 219 -9.09 -12.76 17.56
CA VAL A 219 -9.40 -11.33 17.69
C VAL A 219 -10.00 -10.99 19.05
N VAL A 220 -10.07 -9.69 19.33
CA VAL A 220 -10.90 -9.16 20.42
C VAL A 220 -12.20 -8.59 19.85
N ASP A 221 -13.32 -8.99 20.41
CA ASP A 221 -14.60 -8.37 20.10
C ASP A 221 -14.65 -6.97 20.73
N LEU A 222 -14.72 -5.92 19.91
CA LEU A 222 -14.61 -4.54 20.38
C LEU A 222 -15.89 -4.03 21.08
N GLU A 223 -16.99 -4.78 21.03
CA GLU A 223 -18.23 -4.42 21.71
C GLU A 223 -18.31 -5.05 23.11
N THR A 224 -17.81 -6.28 23.25
CA THR A 224 -17.85 -7.05 24.49
C THR A 224 -16.52 -7.08 25.25
N GLY A 225 -15.40 -6.78 24.58
CA GLY A 225 -14.03 -6.93 25.11
C GLY A 225 -13.55 -8.38 25.20
N GLY A 226 -14.36 -9.36 24.78
CA GLY A 226 -14.05 -10.78 24.86
C GLY A 226 -13.16 -11.27 23.72
N ALA A 227 -12.53 -12.44 23.91
CA ALA A 227 -11.86 -13.14 22.82
C ALA A 227 -12.89 -13.71 21.84
N ALA A 228 -12.59 -13.63 20.55
CA ALA A 228 -13.40 -14.20 19.47
C ALA A 228 -12.51 -14.72 18.34
N GLU A 229 -13.14 -15.39 17.37
CA GLU A 229 -12.48 -15.86 16.16
C GLU A 229 -13.23 -15.35 14.93
N VAL A 230 -12.49 -14.88 13.92
CA VAL A 230 -13.05 -14.49 12.62
C VAL A 230 -12.45 -15.40 11.55
N PRO A 231 -13.25 -16.19 10.82
CA PRO A 231 -12.74 -17.03 9.73
C PRO A 231 -11.99 -16.22 8.68
N ALA A 232 -10.86 -16.73 8.21
CA ALA A 232 -10.13 -16.15 7.11
C ALA A 232 -10.89 -16.35 5.80
N ARG A 233 -10.85 -15.35 4.91
CA ARG A 233 -11.32 -15.49 3.54
C ARG A 233 -10.17 -15.97 2.66
N HIS A 234 -10.50 -16.68 1.57
CA HIS A 234 -9.56 -17.26 0.60
C HIS A 234 -10.10 -17.12 -0.81
#